data_AF-A0A534XET7-F1
#
_entry.id   AF-A0A534XET7-F1
#
_cell.length_a   1.000
_cell.length_b   1.000
_cell.length_c   1.000
_cell.angle_alpha   90.00
_cell.angle_beta   90.00
_cell.angle_gamma   90.00
#
_symmetry.space_group_name_H-M   'P 1'
#
loop_
_entity.id
_entity.type
_entity.pdbx_description
1 polymer ?
#
loop_
_entity_poly.entity_id
_entity_poly.type
_entity_poly.pdbx_seq_one_letter_code
_entity_poly.pdbx_strand_id
1 'polypeptide(L)'
;YGFKIETVDIAKPEIFVGGLLGAMLVFLFSALAIRAVSQAAQYVIMDVRAQFKEKPGILAGRERPDYGRCVDIVTRGALRQMVLPGILAVTMPIVTGVVFKAAFGAGAEAVAALLMVGTMAGILMATMLNNGGGAWDNAKKYIETGQYGGKGSDAHKAAVVGDTVGDPFKDTAGPSLHVLIKLLSTITLVMAPLFI
;
A
#
# COMPACT_ATOMS: atom_id res chain seq x y z
N TYR A 1 22.01 33.44 -6.08
CA TYR A 1 21.77 32.01 -5.79
C TYR A 1 20.28 31.82 -5.59
N GLY A 2 19.65 30.94 -6.37
CA GLY A 2 18.21 30.75 -6.35
C GLY A 2 17.62 30.92 -7.73
N PHE A 3 17.43 29.80 -8.42
CA PHE A 3 16.52 29.75 -9.56
C PHE A 3 15.13 30.08 -9.01
N LYS A 4 14.48 31.10 -9.57
CA LYS A 4 13.14 31.51 -9.12
C LYS A 4 12.11 30.68 -9.87
N ILE A 5 11.54 29.70 -9.18
CA ILE A 5 10.28 29.09 -9.61
C ILE A 5 9.18 30.01 -9.06
N GLU A 6 8.68 30.91 -9.89
CA GLU A 6 7.62 31.84 -9.48
C GLU A 6 6.25 31.18 -9.52
N THR A 7 6.04 30.23 -10.44
CA THR A 7 4.78 29.51 -10.62
C THR A 7 5.04 28.06 -11.07
N VAL A 8 4.18 27.14 -10.63
CA VAL A 8 4.10 25.77 -11.16
C VAL A 8 2.88 25.72 -12.07
N ASP A 9 3.11 25.84 -13.37
CA ASP A 9 2.02 25.93 -14.36
C ASP A 9 1.60 24.54 -14.87
N ILE A 10 0.53 24.02 -14.29
CA ILE A 10 -0.02 22.70 -14.66
C ILE A 10 -0.61 22.69 -16.08
N ALA A 11 -0.82 23.85 -16.72
CA ALA A 11 -1.26 23.91 -18.11
C ALA A 11 -0.17 23.47 -19.09
N LYS A 12 1.11 23.50 -18.69
CA LYS A 12 2.18 22.96 -19.54
C LYS A 12 2.11 21.43 -19.58
N PRO A 13 2.10 20.80 -20.77
CA PRO A 13 1.97 19.36 -20.90
C PRO A 13 3.00 18.56 -20.10
N GLU A 14 4.25 18.99 -20.07
CA GLU A 14 5.33 18.33 -19.34
C GLU A 14 5.09 18.33 -17.82
N ILE A 15 4.56 19.43 -17.26
CA ILE A 15 4.27 19.53 -15.83
C ILE A 15 3.04 18.71 -15.49
N PHE A 16 2.02 18.74 -16.34
CA PHE A 16 0.83 17.91 -16.21
C PHE A 16 1.18 16.42 -16.18
N VAL A 17 2.06 15.96 -17.06
CA VAL A 17 2.56 14.57 -17.07
C VAL A 17 3.30 14.26 -15.76
N GLY A 18 4.13 15.16 -15.24
CA GLY A 18 4.75 15.01 -13.92
C GLY A 18 3.72 14.79 -12.80
N GLY A 19 2.62 15.56 -12.82
CA GLY A 19 1.49 15.35 -11.92
C GLY A 19 0.81 13.98 -12.08
N LEU A 20 0.53 13.55 -13.31
CA LEU A 20 -0.06 12.23 -13.57
C LEU A 20 0.83 11.08 -13.08
N LEU A 21 2.15 11.22 -13.18
CA LEU A 21 3.11 10.27 -12.62
C LEU A 21 3.00 10.19 -11.09
N GLY A 22 2.67 11.29 -10.42
CA GLY A 22 2.36 11.33 -8.99
C GLY A 22 1.10 10.55 -8.62
N ALA A 23 0.02 10.72 -9.38
CA ALA A 23 -1.19 9.90 -9.20
C ALA A 23 -0.89 8.41 -9.46
N MET A 24 -0.20 8.10 -10.56
CA MET A 24 0.19 6.73 -10.91
C MET A 24 1.01 6.08 -9.79
N LEU A 25 1.95 6.82 -9.19
CA LEU A 25 2.77 6.32 -8.08
C LEU A 25 1.91 5.83 -6.92
N VAL A 26 0.88 6.58 -6.53
CA VAL A 26 -0.04 6.20 -5.43
C VAL A 26 -0.71 4.86 -5.74
N PHE A 27 -1.32 4.73 -6.92
CA PHE A 27 -2.02 3.51 -7.32
C PHE A 27 -1.06 2.32 -7.43
N LEU A 28 0.12 2.53 -8.02
CA LEU A 28 1.11 1.48 -8.18
C LEU A 28 1.66 1.02 -6.81
N PHE A 29 1.96 1.96 -5.92
CA PHE A 29 2.40 1.65 -4.56
C PHE A 29 1.34 0.83 -3.80
N SER A 30 0.06 1.26 -3.85
CA SER A 30 -1.04 0.51 -3.24
C SER A 30 -1.20 -0.88 -3.83
N ALA A 31 -1.12 -1.02 -5.14
CA ALA A 31 -1.22 -2.32 -5.81
C ALA A 31 -0.10 -3.27 -5.38
N LEU A 32 1.14 -2.77 -5.29
CA LEU A 32 2.27 -3.57 -4.82
C LEU A 32 2.12 -3.99 -3.35
N ALA A 33 1.67 -3.07 -2.49
CA ALA A 33 1.43 -3.35 -1.07
C ALA A 33 0.32 -4.41 -0.88
N ILE A 34 -0.79 -4.29 -1.60
CA ILE A 34 -1.89 -5.27 -1.54
C ILE A 34 -1.41 -6.62 -2.06
N ARG A 35 -0.72 -6.64 -3.21
CA ARG A 35 -0.19 -7.88 -3.80
C ARG A 35 0.79 -8.60 -2.87
N ALA A 36 1.65 -7.85 -2.17
CA ALA A 36 2.59 -8.38 -1.20
C ALA A 36 1.88 -9.15 -0.09
N VAL A 37 0.84 -8.56 0.50
CA VAL A 37 0.04 -9.20 1.55
C VAL A 37 -0.69 -10.42 1.02
N SER A 38 -1.30 -10.33 -0.17
CA SER A 38 -1.98 -11.47 -0.80
C SER A 38 -1.04 -12.66 -1.00
N GLN A 39 0.19 -12.41 -1.47
CA GLN A 39 1.19 -13.47 -1.65
C GLN A 39 1.62 -14.09 -0.31
N ALA A 40 1.89 -13.26 0.71
CA ALA A 40 2.25 -13.74 2.04
C ALA A 40 1.13 -14.59 2.67
N ALA A 41 -0.13 -14.15 2.52
CA ALA A 41 -1.29 -14.90 3.00
C ALA A 41 -1.42 -16.28 2.34
N GLN A 42 -1.13 -16.40 1.04
CA GLN A 42 -1.13 -17.70 0.37
C GLN A 42 -0.08 -18.66 0.94
N TYR A 43 1.13 -18.17 1.26
CA TYR A 43 2.15 -19.00 1.90
C TYR A 43 1.70 -19.50 3.27
N VAL A 44 1.07 -18.65 4.08
CA VAL A 44 0.50 -19.03 5.38
C VAL A 44 -0.61 -20.07 5.22
N ILE A 45 -1.52 -19.90 4.26
CA ILE A 45 -2.62 -20.86 4.03
C ILE A 45 -2.06 -22.23 3.61
N MET A 46 -1.07 -22.26 2.72
CA MET A 46 -0.42 -23.51 2.32
C MET A 46 0.28 -24.18 3.49
N ASP A 47 0.95 -23.41 4.35
CA ASP A 47 1.62 -23.92 5.53
C ASP A 47 0.65 -24.53 6.54
N VAL A 48 -0.41 -23.81 6.89
CA VAL A 48 -1.45 -24.28 7.82
C VAL A 48 -2.12 -25.56 7.29
N ARG A 49 -2.42 -25.63 5.98
CA ARG A 49 -2.97 -26.84 5.35
C ARG A 49 -2.00 -28.02 5.40
N ALA A 50 -0.71 -27.77 5.17
CA ALA A 50 0.32 -28.80 5.27
C ALA A 50 0.42 -29.33 6.71
N GLN A 51 0.45 -28.44 7.71
CA GLN A 51 0.47 -28.84 9.11
C GLN A 51 -0.75 -29.68 9.51
N PHE A 52 -1.97 -29.31 9.08
CA PHE A 52 -3.17 -30.10 9.36
C PHE A 52 -3.14 -31.49 8.69
N LYS A 53 -2.53 -31.60 7.50
CA LYS A 53 -2.39 -32.88 6.80
C LYS A 53 -1.31 -33.77 7.43
N GLU A 54 -0.17 -33.19 7.81
CA GLU A 54 0.95 -33.90 8.43
C GLU A 54 0.62 -34.34 9.87
N LYS A 55 -0.16 -33.52 10.59
CA LYS A 55 -0.50 -33.70 12.00
C LYS A 55 -2.00 -33.59 12.25
N PRO A 56 -2.79 -34.65 11.98
CA PRO A 56 -4.24 -34.64 12.17
C PRO A 56 -4.66 -34.39 13.64
N GLY A 57 -3.77 -34.68 14.60
CA GLY A 57 -3.98 -34.44 16.03
C GLY A 57 -4.19 -32.97 16.39
N ILE A 58 -3.80 -32.03 15.51
CA ILE A 58 -4.02 -30.60 15.70
C ILE A 58 -5.51 -30.25 15.67
N LEU A 59 -6.27 -30.77 14.69
CA LEU A 59 -7.71 -30.51 14.58
C LEU A 59 -8.50 -31.15 15.73
N ALA A 60 -7.99 -32.26 16.28
CA ALA A 60 -8.55 -32.92 17.45
C ALA A 60 -8.13 -32.25 18.78
N GLY A 61 -7.30 -31.20 18.75
CA GLY A 61 -6.80 -30.49 19.93
C GLY A 61 -5.81 -31.30 20.79
N ARG A 62 -5.26 -32.40 20.26
CA ARG A 62 -4.34 -33.31 20.98
C ARG A 62 -2.86 -32.97 20.74
N GLU A 63 -2.56 -32.27 19.66
CA GLU A 63 -1.20 -31.85 19.29
C GLU A 63 -1.14 -30.34 19.05
N ARG A 64 0.00 -29.72 19.37
CA ARG A 64 0.21 -28.28 19.14
C ARG A 64 0.73 -28.02 17.71
N PRO A 65 0.22 -26.99 17.01
CA PRO A 65 0.79 -26.51 15.75
C PRO A 65 2.23 -26.01 15.91
N ASP A 66 2.97 -26.00 14.81
CA ASP A 66 4.26 -25.30 14.72
C ASP A 66 4.01 -23.83 14.37
N TYR A 67 3.96 -23.00 15.40
CA TYR A 67 3.81 -21.55 15.26
C TYR A 67 5.08 -20.88 14.72
N GLY A 68 6.26 -21.42 15.03
CA GLY A 68 7.55 -20.82 14.64
C GLY A 68 7.74 -20.84 13.14
N ARG A 69 7.33 -21.94 12.50
CA ARG A 69 7.32 -22.08 11.04
C ARG A 69 6.45 -21.01 10.35
N CYS A 70 5.24 -20.76 10.86
CA CYS A 70 4.36 -19.72 10.32
C CYS A 70 4.97 -18.31 10.49
N VAL A 71 5.57 -18.02 11.65
CA VAL A 71 6.23 -16.74 11.92
C VAL A 71 7.41 -16.50 10.97
N ASP A 72 8.25 -17.50 10.72
CA ASP A 72 9.40 -17.38 9.79
C ASP A 72 8.94 -17.11 8.35
N ILE A 73 7.87 -17.77 7.90
CA ILE A 73 7.27 -17.55 6.57
C ILE A 73 6.79 -16.11 6.41
N VAL A 74 6.00 -15.60 7.38
CA VAL A 74 5.48 -14.24 7.33
C VAL A 74 6.62 -13.22 7.40
N THR A 75 7.62 -13.46 8.26
CA THR A 75 8.77 -12.55 8.43
C THR A 75 9.58 -12.44 7.14
N ARG A 76 9.96 -13.57 6.53
CA ARG A 76 10.73 -13.57 5.27
C ARG A 76 9.91 -12.97 4.11
N GLY A 77 8.62 -13.28 4.07
CA GLY A 77 7.69 -12.73 3.08
C GLY A 77 7.61 -11.21 3.17
N ALA A 78 7.36 -10.68 4.37
CA ALA A 78 7.28 -9.24 4.62
C ALA A 78 8.58 -8.52 4.23
N LEU A 79 9.73 -9.00 4.73
CA LEU A 79 11.03 -8.36 4.46
C LEU A 79 11.36 -8.29 2.96
N ARG A 80 11.08 -9.34 2.19
CA ARG A 80 11.33 -9.33 0.74
C ARG A 80 10.38 -8.41 -0.01
N GLN A 81 9.11 -8.42 0.35
CA GLN A 81 8.08 -7.69 -0.40
C GLN A 81 8.08 -6.19 -0.11
N MET A 82 8.60 -5.74 1.04
CA MET A 82 8.70 -4.31 1.39
C MET A 82 9.75 -3.56 0.58
N VAL A 83 10.73 -4.25 -0.01
CA VAL A 83 11.84 -3.63 -0.75
C VAL A 83 11.32 -2.87 -1.99
N LEU A 84 10.44 -3.50 -2.77
CA LEU A 84 9.99 -2.95 -4.05
C LEU A 84 9.16 -1.66 -3.89
N PRO A 85 8.11 -1.60 -3.03
CA PRO A 85 7.40 -0.35 -2.75
C PRO A 85 8.31 0.74 -2.18
N GLY A 86 9.29 0.38 -1.34
CA GLY A 86 10.26 1.32 -0.78
C GLY A 86 11.16 1.95 -1.84
N ILE A 87 11.72 1.13 -2.74
CA ILE A 87 12.53 1.62 -3.87
C ILE A 87 11.69 2.52 -4.77
N LEU A 88 10.45 2.12 -5.09
CA LEU A 88 9.55 2.91 -5.93
C LEU A 88 9.31 4.30 -5.32
N ALA A 89 9.00 4.36 -4.03
CA ALA A 89 8.73 5.63 -3.32
C ALA A 89 9.92 6.61 -3.37
N VAL A 90 11.15 6.09 -3.27
CA VAL A 90 12.37 6.91 -3.27
C VAL A 90 12.80 7.31 -4.67
N THR A 91 12.78 6.36 -5.61
CA THR A 91 13.32 6.57 -6.95
C THR A 91 12.40 7.40 -7.83
N MET A 92 11.08 7.30 -7.67
CA MET A 92 10.12 7.99 -8.54
C MET A 92 10.31 9.52 -8.60
N PRO A 93 10.39 10.28 -7.49
CA PRO A 93 10.61 11.72 -7.56
C PRO A 93 12.00 12.08 -8.13
N ILE A 94 13.03 11.28 -7.85
CA ILE A 94 14.40 11.51 -8.34
C ILE A 94 14.46 11.33 -9.86
N VAL A 95 13.94 10.20 -10.36
CA VAL A 95 13.90 9.88 -11.78
C VAL A 95 13.07 10.91 -12.53
N THR A 96 11.88 11.26 -12.01
CA THR A 96 11.03 12.29 -12.62
C THR A 96 11.77 13.63 -12.71
N GLY A 97 12.40 14.09 -11.62
CA GLY A 97 13.12 15.35 -11.63
C GLY A 97 14.31 15.39 -12.59
N VAL A 98 15.14 14.34 -12.61
CA VAL A 98 16.32 14.27 -13.49
C VAL A 98 15.92 14.14 -14.95
N VAL A 99 14.95 13.27 -15.27
CA VAL A 99 14.52 13.05 -16.66
C VAL A 99 13.84 14.29 -17.22
N PHE A 100 12.95 14.93 -16.45
CA PHE A 100 12.24 16.13 -16.94
C PHE A 100 13.17 17.34 -17.02
N LYS A 101 14.19 17.43 -16.16
CA LYS A 101 15.26 18.42 -16.30
C LYS A 101 16.06 18.20 -17.59
N ALA A 102 16.48 16.97 -17.86
CA ALA A 102 17.28 16.65 -19.05
C ALA A 102 16.49 16.79 -20.36
N ALA A 103 15.21 16.41 -20.38
CA ALA A 103 14.39 16.41 -21.58
C ALA A 103 13.71 17.76 -21.88
N PHE A 104 13.27 18.47 -20.84
CA PHE A 104 12.40 19.66 -20.99
C PHE A 104 12.90 20.89 -20.23
N GLY A 105 13.99 20.79 -19.46
CA GLY A 105 14.46 21.87 -18.59
C GLY A 105 13.53 22.18 -17.40
N ALA A 106 12.54 21.33 -17.12
CA ALA A 106 11.46 21.59 -16.18
C ALA A 106 11.42 20.60 -14.99
N GLY A 107 12.59 20.21 -14.48
CA GLY A 107 12.70 19.18 -13.44
C GLY A 107 11.99 19.55 -12.14
N ALA A 108 12.25 20.74 -11.62
CA ALA A 108 11.67 21.18 -10.34
C ALA A 108 10.14 21.43 -10.44
N GLU A 109 9.65 22.00 -11.54
CA GLU A 109 8.21 22.19 -11.78
C GLU A 109 7.48 20.83 -11.91
N ALA A 110 8.06 19.87 -12.63
CA ALA A 110 7.49 18.53 -12.78
C ALA A 110 7.43 17.76 -11.45
N VAL A 111 8.48 17.85 -10.62
CA VAL A 111 8.50 17.22 -9.28
C VAL A 111 7.53 17.90 -8.33
N ALA A 112 7.35 19.23 -8.43
CA ALA A 112 6.34 19.94 -7.66
C ALA A 112 4.91 19.50 -8.04
N ALA A 113 4.64 19.32 -9.34
CA ALA A 113 3.37 18.78 -9.80
C ALA A 113 3.15 17.32 -9.36
N LEU A 114 4.19 16.47 -9.43
CA LEU A 114 4.18 15.10 -8.92
C LEU A 114 3.80 15.09 -7.43
N LEU A 115 4.41 15.96 -6.63
CA LEU A 115 4.14 16.05 -5.20
C LEU A 115 2.69 16.50 -4.95
N MET A 116 2.23 17.53 -5.65
CA MET A 116 0.88 18.09 -5.48
C MET A 116 -0.20 17.06 -5.82
N VAL A 117 -0.15 16.51 -7.04
CA VAL A 117 -1.15 15.55 -7.52
C VAL A 117 -1.04 14.22 -6.79
N GLY A 118 0.19 13.75 -6.52
CA GLY A 118 0.43 12.55 -5.71
C GLY A 118 -0.12 12.68 -4.29
N THR A 119 -0.03 13.86 -3.67
CA THR A 119 -0.64 14.11 -2.35
C THR A 119 -2.17 14.05 -2.42
N MET A 120 -2.79 14.70 -3.42
CA MET A 120 -4.24 14.67 -3.60
C MET A 120 -4.76 13.24 -3.81
N ALA A 121 -4.16 12.50 -4.75
CA ALA A 121 -4.52 11.11 -5.02
C ALA A 121 -4.26 10.22 -3.79
N GLY A 122 -3.13 10.42 -3.11
CA GLY A 122 -2.74 9.65 -1.94
C GLY A 122 -3.70 9.80 -0.77
N ILE A 123 -4.17 11.01 -0.47
CA ILE A 123 -5.14 11.26 0.59
C ILE A 123 -6.47 10.57 0.26
N LEU A 124 -7.01 10.78 -0.95
CA LEU A 124 -8.28 10.18 -1.37
C LEU A 124 -8.21 8.65 -1.32
N MET A 125 -7.12 8.08 -1.83
CA MET A 125 -6.91 6.65 -1.84
C MET A 125 -6.75 6.09 -0.42
N ALA A 126 -5.95 6.73 0.43
CA ALA A 126 -5.75 6.31 1.82
C ALA A 126 -7.08 6.29 2.60
N THR A 127 -7.89 7.35 2.46
CA THR A 127 -9.20 7.43 3.11
C THR A 127 -10.14 6.33 2.63
N MET A 128 -10.19 6.07 1.32
CA MET A 128 -11.01 5.00 0.76
C MET A 128 -10.60 3.62 1.31
N LEU A 129 -9.30 3.30 1.31
CA LEU A 129 -8.79 2.00 1.77
C LEU A 129 -9.02 1.80 3.27
N ASN A 130 -8.71 2.81 4.09
CA ASN A 130 -8.88 2.74 5.54
C ASN A 130 -10.35 2.56 5.93
N ASN A 131 -11.22 3.40 5.38
CA ASN A 131 -12.65 3.37 5.72
C ASN A 131 -13.35 2.14 5.14
N GLY A 132 -13.01 1.74 3.91
CA GLY A 132 -13.57 0.55 3.28
C GLY A 132 -13.21 -0.72 4.05
N GLY A 133 -11.92 -0.90 4.38
CA GLY A 133 -11.47 -2.04 5.18
C GLY A 133 -12.07 -2.03 6.59
N GLY A 134 -12.13 -0.87 7.24
CA GLY A 134 -12.74 -0.74 8.57
C GLY A 134 -14.24 -1.01 8.59
N ALA A 135 -14.96 -0.61 7.52
CA ALA A 135 -16.38 -0.91 7.38
C ALA A 135 -16.64 -2.42 7.26
N TRP A 136 -15.82 -3.15 6.49
CA TRP A 136 -15.95 -4.61 6.38
C TRP A 136 -15.65 -5.33 7.71
N ASP A 137 -14.61 -4.94 8.45
CA ASP A 137 -14.32 -5.51 9.78
C ASP A 137 -15.47 -5.24 10.77
N ASN A 138 -15.99 -4.02 10.78
CA ASN A 138 -17.11 -3.65 11.66
C ASN A 138 -18.41 -4.36 11.28
N ALA A 139 -18.67 -4.57 9.98
CA ALA A 139 -19.83 -5.35 9.52
C ALA A 139 -19.73 -6.81 9.97
N LYS A 140 -18.54 -7.43 9.86
CA LYS A 140 -18.28 -8.78 10.37
C LYS A 140 -18.51 -8.83 11.88
N LYS A 141 -17.90 -7.93 12.66
CA LYS A 141 -18.09 -7.84 14.11
C LYS A 141 -19.55 -7.65 14.50
N TYR A 142 -20.31 -6.86 13.75
CA TYR A 142 -21.74 -6.65 13.99
C TYR A 142 -22.54 -7.96 13.82
N ILE A 143 -22.29 -8.72 12.76
CA ILE A 143 -22.93 -10.04 12.56
C ILE A 143 -22.52 -11.01 13.66
N GLU A 144 -21.27 -10.97 14.13
CA GLU A 144 -20.79 -11.80 15.25
C GLU A 144 -21.51 -11.54 16.59
N THR A 145 -22.21 -10.42 16.74
CA THR A 145 -23.06 -10.13 17.91
C THR A 145 -24.40 -10.88 17.90
N GLY A 146 -24.72 -11.63 16.84
CA GLY A 146 -25.96 -12.39 16.69
C GLY A 146 -26.95 -11.79 15.69
N GLN A 147 -26.63 -10.63 15.12
CA GLN A 147 -27.41 -10.03 14.04
C GLN A 147 -27.21 -10.83 12.74
N TYR A 148 -28.22 -10.85 11.88
CA TYR A 148 -28.17 -11.57 10.59
C TYR A 148 -27.71 -13.04 10.70
N GLY A 149 -28.16 -13.74 11.74
CA GLY A 149 -27.92 -15.17 11.92
C GLY A 149 -26.66 -15.54 12.71
N GLY A 150 -25.82 -14.57 13.11
CA GLY A 150 -24.70 -14.84 14.00
C GLY A 150 -23.54 -15.64 13.40
N LYS A 151 -22.62 -16.08 14.25
CA LYS A 151 -21.42 -16.83 13.83
C LYS A 151 -21.78 -18.14 13.13
N GLY A 152 -21.13 -18.39 11.98
CA GLY A 152 -21.33 -19.58 11.17
C GLY A 152 -22.48 -19.49 10.16
N SER A 153 -23.29 -18.42 10.20
CA SER A 153 -24.29 -18.14 9.17
C SER A 153 -23.65 -17.81 7.82
N ASP A 154 -24.42 -17.88 6.74
CA ASP A 154 -23.90 -17.52 5.42
C ASP A 154 -23.57 -16.03 5.31
N ALA A 155 -24.30 -15.17 6.04
CA ALA A 155 -23.97 -13.75 6.17
C ALA A 155 -22.62 -13.56 6.89
N HIS A 156 -22.34 -14.34 7.94
CA HIS A 156 -21.05 -14.28 8.64
C HIS A 156 -19.91 -14.72 7.73
N LYS A 157 -20.06 -15.81 6.98
CA LYS A 157 -19.04 -16.26 6.02
C LYS A 157 -18.76 -15.21 4.94
N ALA A 158 -19.82 -14.57 4.40
CA ALA A 158 -19.67 -13.49 3.42
C ALA A 158 -18.94 -12.27 4.01
N ALA A 159 -19.26 -11.88 5.25
CA ALA A 159 -18.61 -10.78 5.94
C ALA A 159 -17.14 -11.09 6.27
N VAL A 160 -16.80 -12.33 6.61
CA VAL A 160 -15.42 -12.78 6.77
C VAL A 160 -14.64 -12.63 5.47
N VAL A 161 -15.22 -13.01 4.32
CA VAL A 161 -14.57 -12.77 3.01
C VAL A 161 -14.32 -11.28 2.78
N GLY A 162 -15.31 -10.43 3.04
CA GLY A 162 -15.15 -8.97 2.94
C GLY A 162 -14.03 -8.41 3.82
N ASP A 163 -13.95 -8.86 5.07
CA ASP A 163 -12.89 -8.44 6.00
C ASP A 163 -11.50 -8.90 5.52
N THR A 164 -11.37 -10.13 5.01
CA THR A 164 -10.09 -10.62 4.46
C THR A 164 -9.63 -9.84 3.21
N VAL A 165 -10.56 -9.27 2.44
CA VAL A 165 -10.23 -8.33 1.36
C VAL A 165 -9.84 -6.95 1.93
N GLY A 166 -10.48 -6.54 3.02
CA GLY A 166 -10.24 -5.28 3.71
C GLY A 166 -8.94 -5.21 4.52
N ASP A 167 -8.41 -6.34 5.00
CA ASP A 167 -7.16 -6.41 5.79
C ASP A 167 -5.97 -5.74 5.09
N PRO A 168 -5.60 -6.08 3.84
CA PRO A 168 -4.51 -5.39 3.15
C PRO A 168 -4.80 -3.90 2.89
N PHE A 169 -6.07 -3.50 2.87
CA PHE A 169 -6.47 -2.12 2.65
C PHE A 169 -6.24 -1.28 3.91
N LYS A 170 -6.81 -1.70 5.05
CA LYS A 170 -6.78 -0.93 6.30
C LYS A 170 -5.48 -1.09 7.09
N ASP A 171 -4.79 -2.21 6.99
CA ASP A 171 -3.62 -2.51 7.83
C ASP A 171 -2.28 -2.39 7.10
N THR A 172 -2.29 -2.29 5.77
CA THR A 172 -1.04 -2.21 4.98
C THR A 172 -1.05 -1.02 4.03
N ALA A 173 -1.87 -1.05 2.97
CA ALA A 173 -1.78 -0.05 1.90
C ALA A 173 -2.23 1.35 2.36
N GLY A 174 -3.39 1.44 2.99
CA GLY A 174 -3.98 2.71 3.42
C GLY A 174 -3.11 3.51 4.40
N PRO A 175 -2.65 2.92 5.53
CA PRO A 175 -1.72 3.61 6.43
C PRO A 175 -0.38 3.96 5.78
N SER A 176 0.14 3.08 4.91
CA SER A 176 1.42 3.29 4.22
C SER A 176 1.39 4.46 3.24
N LEU A 177 0.22 4.78 2.66
CA LEU A 177 0.08 5.96 1.79
C LEU A 177 0.32 7.28 2.54
N HIS A 178 -0.04 7.37 3.83
CA HIS A 178 0.29 8.56 4.63
C HIS A 178 1.81 8.73 4.82
N VAL A 179 2.53 7.61 4.95
CA VAL A 179 3.99 7.61 5.04
C VAL A 179 4.60 7.97 3.69
N LEU A 180 4.08 7.40 2.59
CA LEU A 180 4.51 7.71 1.23
C LEU A 180 4.45 9.22 0.94
N ILE A 181 3.33 9.86 1.24
CA ILE A 181 3.14 11.31 1.00
C ILE A 181 4.19 12.13 1.76
N LYS A 182 4.43 11.83 3.04
CA LYS A 182 5.43 12.53 3.86
C LYS A 182 6.86 12.31 3.34
N LEU A 183 7.16 11.09 2.91
CA LEU A 183 8.45 10.74 2.31
C LEU A 183 8.68 11.47 0.99
N LEU A 184 7.66 11.55 0.12
CA LEU A 184 7.73 12.31 -1.12
C LEU A 184 8.10 13.76 -0.83
N SER A 185 7.38 14.45 0.06
CA SER A 185 7.71 15.85 0.43
C SER A 185 9.15 15.99 0.89
N THR A 186 9.62 15.09 1.75
CA THR A 186 10.97 15.13 2.32
C THR A 186 12.03 14.93 1.23
N ILE A 187 11.86 13.92 0.38
CA ILE A 187 12.81 13.60 -0.68
C ILE A 187 12.85 14.72 -1.72
N THR A 188 11.69 15.24 -2.12
CA THR A 188 11.62 16.34 -3.09
C THR A 188 12.32 17.60 -2.58
N LEU A 189 12.23 17.88 -1.28
CA LEU A 189 12.88 19.03 -0.67
C LEU A 189 14.39 18.84 -0.56
N VAL A 190 14.84 17.69 -0.04
CA VAL A 190 16.28 17.40 0.11
C VAL A 190 16.99 17.36 -1.25
N MET A 191 16.32 16.82 -2.26
CA MET A 191 16.87 16.69 -3.61
C MET A 191 16.59 17.91 -4.50
N ALA A 192 15.96 18.97 -3.99
CA ALA A 192 15.63 20.16 -4.78
C ALA A 192 16.84 20.76 -5.54
N PRO A 193 18.06 20.86 -4.97
CA PRO A 193 19.23 21.36 -5.69
C PRO A 193 19.60 20.54 -6.93
N LEU A 194 19.20 19.26 -7.00
CA LEU A 194 19.42 18.41 -8.18
C LEU A 194 18.49 18.78 -9.34
N PHE A 195 17.28 19.22 -9.04
CA PHE A 195 16.20 19.46 -10.01
C PHE A 195 16.18 20.87 -10.58
N ILE A 196 16.83 21.80 -9.88
CA ILE A 196 17.00 23.21 -10.24
C ILE A 196 18.17 23.40 -11.20
#